data_AF-A0A972A8E1-F1
#
_entry.id   AF-A0A972A8E1-F1
#
_cell.length_a   1.000
_cell.length_b   1.000
_cell.length_c   1.000
_cell.angle_alpha   90.00
_cell.angle_beta   90.00
_cell.angle_gamma   90.00
#
_symmetry.space_group_name_H-M   'P 1'
#
loop_
_entity.id
_entity.type
_entity.pdbx_description
1 polymer ?
#
loop_
_entity_poly.entity_id
_entity_poly.type
_entity_poly.pdbx_seq_one_letter_code
_entity_poly.pdbx_strand_id
1 'polypeptide(L)'
;MEATELRQSLHRIIDHADERFLRMINSLANEYAKEDKNVAYRAGKAITKSDLHHELKVAEKEIERGDYLTIEDFAKESAKRD
;
A
#
# COMPACT_ATOMS: atom_id res chain seq x y z
N MET A 1 7.70 13.15 -21.40
CA MET A 1 6.33 13.52 -21.82
C MET A 1 5.75 14.35 -20.70
N GLU A 2 5.41 15.60 -21.00
CA GLU A 2 4.74 16.47 -20.03
C GLU A 2 3.32 15.95 -19.76
N ALA A 3 2.76 16.23 -18.58
CA ALA A 3 1.45 15.70 -18.18
C ALA A 3 0.32 16.04 -19.19
N THR A 4 0.44 17.18 -19.87
CA THR A 4 -0.48 17.64 -20.91
C THR A 4 -0.43 16.76 -22.17
N GLU A 5 0.77 16.37 -22.61
CA GLU A 5 0.96 15.54 -23.81
C GLU A 5 0.42 14.12 -23.58
N LEU A 6 0.67 13.58 -22.38
CA LEU A 6 0.14 12.28 -21.98
C LEU A 6 -1.38 12.27 -21.96
N ARG A 7 -2.01 13.31 -21.40
CA ARG A 7 -3.47 13.45 -21.36
C ARG A 7 -4.07 13.47 -22.77
N GLN A 8 -3.50 14.25 -23.68
CA GLN A 8 -3.96 14.32 -25.06
C GLN A 8 -3.81 12.98 -25.79
N SER A 9 -2.69 12.27 -25.56
CA SER A 9 -2.47 10.94 -26.14
C SER A 9 -3.51 9.92 -25.64
N LEU A 10 -3.82 9.91 -24.34
CA LEU A 10 -4.82 9.02 -23.77
C LEU A 10 -6.23 9.27 -24.30
N HIS A 11 -6.64 10.54 -24.45
CA HIS A 11 -7.94 10.86 -25.04
C HIS A 11 -8.08 10.29 -26.45
N ARG A 12 -7.06 10.47 -27.30
CA ARG A 12 -7.08 9.91 -28.68
C ARG A 12 -7.20 8.39 -28.69
N ILE A 13 -6.52 7.70 -27.78
CA ILE A 13 -6.59 6.24 -27.66
C ILE A 13 -8.01 5.81 -27.26
N ILE A 14 -8.60 6.49 -26.26
CA ILE A 14 -9.95 6.19 -25.77
C ILE A 14 -10.99 6.40 -26.87
N ASP A 15 -10.88 7.47 -27.67
CA ASP A 15 -11.83 7.79 -28.74
C ASP A 15 -11.91 6.72 -29.84
N HIS A 16 -10.86 5.92 -30.01
CA HIS A 16 -10.76 4.89 -31.05
C HIS A 16 -10.70 3.45 -30.49
N ALA A 17 -10.81 3.29 -29.17
CA ALA A 17 -10.70 2.01 -28.52
C ALA A 17 -11.98 1.17 -28.66
N ASP A 18 -11.81 -0.15 -28.71
CA ASP A 18 -12.93 -1.08 -28.62
C ASP A 18 -13.47 -1.19 -27.19
N GLU A 19 -14.68 -1.73 -27.05
CA GLU A 19 -15.34 -1.88 -25.76
C GLU A 19 -14.52 -2.74 -24.79
N ARG A 20 -13.80 -3.76 -25.28
CA ARG A 20 -13.00 -4.66 -24.45
C ARG A 20 -11.84 -3.90 -23.80
N PHE A 21 -11.14 -3.08 -24.56
CA PHE A 21 -10.07 -2.21 -24.07
C PHE A 21 -10.61 -1.17 -23.09
N LEU A 22 -11.74 -0.53 -23.42
CA LEU A 22 -12.38 0.44 -22.52
C LEU A 22 -12.78 -0.19 -21.18
N ARG A 23 -13.32 -1.41 -21.18
CA ARG A 23 -13.64 -2.16 -19.95
C ARG A 23 -12.39 -2.44 -19.12
N MET A 24 -11.30 -2.87 -19.76
CA MET A 24 -10.03 -3.14 -19.08
C MET A 24 -9.45 -1.88 -18.43
N ILE A 25 -9.38 -0.76 -19.17
CA ILE A 25 -8.88 0.51 -18.64
C ILE A 25 -9.80 1.04 -17.53
N ASN A 26 -11.11 0.93 -17.68
CA ASN A 26 -12.05 1.32 -16.63
C ASN A 26 -11.88 0.47 -15.36
N SER A 27 -11.67 -0.85 -15.47
CA SER A 27 -11.37 -1.70 -14.31
C SER A 27 -10.08 -1.27 -13.61
N LEU A 28 -9.02 -1.00 -14.37
CA LEU A 28 -7.75 -0.54 -13.83
C LEU A 28 -7.88 0.84 -13.16
N ALA A 29 -8.52 1.80 -13.83
CA ALA A 29 -8.75 3.14 -13.28
C ALA A 29 -9.57 3.09 -11.98
N ASN A 30 -10.59 2.23 -11.92
CA ASN A 30 -11.38 2.00 -10.71
C ASN A 30 -10.58 1.31 -9.60
N GLU A 31 -9.57 0.51 -9.93
CA GLU A 31 -8.66 -0.07 -8.94
C GLU A 31 -7.73 0.99 -8.35
N TYR A 32 -7.19 1.89 -9.18
CA TYR A 32 -6.41 3.05 -8.70
C TYR A 32 -7.26 4.07 -7.94
N ALA A 33 -8.53 4.24 -8.33
CA ALA A 33 -9.47 5.16 -7.70
C ALA A 33 -10.14 4.57 -6.44
N LYS A 34 -10.05 3.25 -6.22
CA LYS A 34 -10.36 2.67 -4.91
C LYS A 34 -9.30 3.19 -3.95
N GLU A 35 -9.67 4.25 -3.23
CA GLU A 35 -8.95 4.73 -2.05
C GLU A 35 -8.49 3.55 -1.21
N ASP A 36 -7.34 3.74 -0.57
CA ASP A 36 -6.63 2.79 0.27
C ASP A 36 -7.54 2.26 1.37
N LYS A 37 -8.33 1.24 1.03
CA LYS A 37 -9.36 0.72 1.93
C LYS A 37 -8.67 0.20 3.17
N ASN A 38 -9.28 0.46 4.32
CA ASN A 38 -8.87 -0.16 5.58
C ASN A 38 -8.88 -1.68 5.39
N VAL A 39 -7.71 -2.31 5.52
CA VAL A 39 -7.52 -3.77 5.38
C VAL A 39 -7.35 -4.46 6.73
N ALA A 40 -6.99 -3.71 7.79
CA ALA A 40 -6.76 -4.25 9.13
C ALA A 40 -6.99 -3.18 10.21
N TYR A 41 -6.96 -3.61 11.48
CA TYR A 41 -6.93 -2.72 12.64
C TYR A 41 -5.80 -3.13 13.59
N ARG A 42 -5.05 -2.14 14.11
CA ARG A 42 -4.04 -2.34 15.17
C ARG A 42 -4.37 -1.44 16.35
N ALA A 43 -4.61 -2.04 17.52
CA ALA A 43 -5.01 -1.32 18.73
C ALA A 43 -6.16 -0.31 18.48
N GLY A 44 -7.13 -0.68 17.64
CA GLY A 44 -8.27 0.16 17.27
C GLY A 44 -8.02 1.19 16.15
N LYS A 45 -6.78 1.38 15.69
CA LYS A 45 -6.46 2.22 14.53
C LYS A 45 -6.61 1.43 13.23
N ALA A 46 -7.39 1.98 12.30
CA ALA A 46 -7.53 1.39 10.97
C ALA A 46 -6.20 1.52 10.20
N ILE A 47 -5.84 0.46 9.48
CA ILE A 47 -4.63 0.35 8.67
C ILE A 47 -5.05 0.15 7.22
N THR A 48 -4.52 0.98 6.32
CA THR A 48 -4.74 0.87 4.87
C THR A 48 -3.80 -0.17 4.24
N LYS A 49 -4.02 -0.52 2.96
CA LYS A 49 -3.15 -1.49 2.28
C LYS A 49 -1.73 -0.95 2.10
N SER A 50 -1.56 0.35 1.85
CA SER A 50 -0.22 0.95 1.77
C SER A 50 0.48 0.98 3.12
N ASP A 51 -0.22 1.33 4.19
CA ASP A 51 0.31 1.33 5.55
C ASP A 51 0.82 -0.06 5.92
N LEU A 52 0.02 -1.10 5.65
CA LEU A 52 0.41 -2.49 5.93
C LEU A 52 1.66 -2.90 5.15
N HIS A 53 1.76 -2.58 3.86
CA HIS A 53 2.96 -2.87 3.07
C HIS A 53 4.19 -2.11 3.57
N HIS A 54 4.01 -0.87 4.01
CA HIS A 54 5.09 -0.07 4.58
C HIS A 54 5.60 -0.71 5.87
N GLU A 55 4.70 -1.05 6.80
CA GLU A 55 5.06 -1.71 8.06
C GLU A 55 5.77 -3.05 7.83
N LEU A 56 5.30 -3.87 6.88
CA LEU A 56 5.95 -5.14 6.54
C LEU A 56 7.40 -4.93 6.06
N LYS A 57 7.62 -3.96 5.17
CA LYS A 57 8.98 -3.63 4.70
C LYS A 57 9.89 -3.12 5.81
N VAL A 58 9.34 -2.42 6.79
CA VAL A 58 10.10 -1.95 7.95
C VAL A 58 10.47 -3.15 8.83
N ALA A 59 9.50 -4.01 9.16
CA ALA A 59 9.71 -5.20 9.97
C ALA A 59 10.74 -6.18 9.35
N GLU A 60 10.68 -6.39 8.02
CA GLU A 60 11.67 -7.20 7.30
C GLU A 60 13.10 -6.66 7.50
N LYS A 61 13.29 -5.33 7.38
CA LYS A 61 14.59 -4.69 7.59
C LYS A 61 15.05 -4.75 9.04
N GLU A 62 14.12 -4.62 9.99
CA GLU A 62 14.42 -4.78 11.42
C GLU A 62 14.94 -6.19 11.71
N ILE A 63 14.26 -7.21 11.18
CA ILE A 63 14.69 -8.61 11.28
C ILE A 63 16.08 -8.80 10.66
N GLU A 64 16.33 -8.28 9.47
CA GLU A 64 17.64 -8.37 8.79
C GLU A 64 18.76 -7.71 9.59
N ARG A 65 18.49 -6.61 10.29
CA ARG A 65 19.45 -5.91 11.14
C ARG A 65 19.63 -6.54 12.52
N GLY A 66 18.79 -7.52 12.88
CA GLY A 66 18.75 -8.11 14.22
C GLY A 66 18.02 -7.24 15.25
N ASP A 67 17.25 -6.24 14.80
CA ASP A 67 16.43 -5.35 15.63
C ASP A 67 15.12 -6.06 16.04
N TYR A 68 15.21 -7.19 16.73
CA TYR A 68 14.07 -7.92 17.27
C TYR A 68 14.23 -8.16 18.76
N LEU A 69 13.10 -8.29 19.46
CA LEU A 69 13.08 -8.64 20.87
C LEU A 69 12.78 -10.12 21.05
N THR A 70 13.59 -10.81 21.84
CA THR A 70 13.26 -12.16 22.32
C THR A 70 12.24 -12.09 23.44
N ILE A 71 11.65 -13.24 23.79
CA ILE A 71 10.69 -13.30 24.90
C ILE A 71 11.37 -12.99 26.24
N GLU A 72 12.65 -13.37 26.39
CA GLU A 72 13.47 -13.05 27.55
C GLU A 72 13.77 -11.55 27.64
N ASP A 73 14.08 -10.91 26.51
CA ASP A 73 14.32 -9.46 26.47
C ASP A 73 13.05 -8.69 26.83
N PHE A 74 11.89 -9.16 26.35
CA PHE A 74 10.61 -8.52 26.59
C PHE A 74 10.22 -8.57 28.08
N ALA A 75 10.46 -9.72 28.73
CA ALA A 75 10.22 -9.89 30.16
C ALA A 75 11.12 -8.96 30.99
N LYS A 76 12.41 -8.83 30.63
CA LYS A 76 13.34 -7.93 31.32
C LYS A 76 12.96 -6.47 31.18
N GLU A 77 12.51 -6.03 30.01
CA GLU A 77 12.08 -4.64 29.81
C GLU A 77 10.77 -4.32 30.53
N SER A 78 9.83 -5.25 30.53
CA SER A 78 8.55 -5.08 31.24
C SER A 78 8.77 -4.97 32.76
N ALA A 79 9.64 -5.81 33.32
CA ALA A 79 9.97 -5.79 34.75
C ALA A 79 10.75 -4.55 35.22
N LYS A 80 11.35 -3.78 34.30
CA LYS A 80 12.02 -2.49 34.62
C LYS A 80 11.05 -1.31 34.74
N ARG A 81 9.80 -1.49 34.30
CA ARG A 81 8.79 -0.43 34.27
C ARG A 81 7.81 -0.50 35.45
N ASP A 82 7.92 -1.53 36.28
CA ASP A 82 7.27 -1.67 37.59
C ASP A 82 8.19 -1.15 38.71
#